data_AF-A0A074WQC0-F1
#
_entry.id   AF-A0A074WQC0-F1
#
_cell.length_a   1.000
_cell.length_b   1.000
_cell.length_c   1.000
_cell.angle_alpha   90.00
_cell.angle_beta   90.00
_cell.angle_gamma   90.00
#
_symmetry.space_group_name_H-M   'P 1'
#
loop_
_entity.id
_entity.type
_entity.pdbx_description
1 polymer ?
#
loop_
_entity_poly.entity_id
_entity_poly.type
_entity_poly.pdbx_seq_one_letter_code
_entity_poly.pdbx_strand_id
1 'polypeptide(L)'
;MADITAVFNTALKSHNAPPATLHRYSIDRLDEFLKEAYSINARIADLTAYLRAVRPSYLSTAPAPRRPQRQNSSDHKSTQDATQRHLSDTERASIDAEAKTVLRQLHAAVERISQTEQIRQDTASHIALRKRNQGGLGAIGRWAAGGAVTAKSAEEEVEEAKQKMLNAHRESIVWFLQAKLREAGTLQSTMMEIRIQREVEKSKSVLYKAKNSSMAYSQSLDTVSDSENTVAQGQEREVPQLSQEQMELFAQENQDMMKHYQDTLDQVRTAERSLIEISELQSTLVTNLTEQNEHIEQLVQDSFFTTENVGRGNKELKRASERTSGARVLFHSTCAFCAFLVVWDLIF
;
A
#
# COMPACT_ATOMS: atom_id res chain seq x y z
N MET A 1 4.06 19.38 -22.62
CA MET A 1 3.19 19.81 -23.74
C MET A 1 2.82 21.26 -23.53
N ALA A 2 2.59 22.03 -24.60
CA ALA A 2 2.14 23.42 -24.49
C ALA A 2 0.63 23.48 -24.20
N ASP A 3 0.17 24.48 -23.44
CA ASP A 3 -1.25 24.68 -23.17
C ASP A 3 -1.95 25.32 -24.38
N ILE A 4 -2.78 24.52 -25.06
CA ILE A 4 -3.55 24.92 -26.24
C ILE A 4 -4.99 25.34 -25.91
N THR A 5 -5.36 25.41 -24.63
CA THR A 5 -6.75 25.65 -24.18
C THR A 5 -7.32 26.97 -24.74
N ALA A 6 -6.49 28.02 -24.88
CA ALA A 6 -6.91 29.28 -25.48
C ALA A 6 -7.28 29.15 -26.97
N VAL A 7 -6.47 28.43 -27.75
CA VAL A 7 -6.69 28.19 -29.19
C VAL A 7 -7.92 27.29 -29.41
N PHE A 8 -8.07 26.26 -28.58
CA PHE A 8 -9.25 25.41 -28.59
C PHE A 8 -10.53 26.20 -28.25
N ASN A 9 -10.47 27.11 -27.26
CA ASN A 9 -11.58 27.99 -26.91
C ASN A 9 -11.94 29.00 -28.00
N THR A 10 -11.00 29.46 -28.83
CA THR A 10 -11.35 30.24 -30.03
C THR A 10 -12.08 29.42 -31.08
N ALA A 11 -11.70 28.15 -31.28
CA ALA A 11 -12.40 27.25 -32.21
C ALA A 11 -13.81 26.85 -31.71
N LEU A 12 -13.98 26.62 -30.41
CA LEU A 12 -15.30 26.35 -29.81
C LEU A 12 -16.26 27.53 -30.01
N LYS A 13 -15.77 28.77 -29.83
CA LYS A 13 -16.55 29.99 -30.10
C LYS A 13 -17.03 30.08 -31.55
N SER A 14 -16.19 29.75 -32.55
CA SER A 14 -16.63 29.75 -33.95
C SER A 14 -17.68 28.69 -34.29
N HIS A 15 -17.86 27.67 -33.44
CA HIS A 15 -18.89 26.64 -33.57
C HIS A 15 -20.09 26.82 -32.62
N ASN A 16 -20.23 27.99 -31.96
CA ASN A 16 -21.23 28.25 -30.92
C ASN A 16 -21.23 27.21 -29.77
N ALA A 17 -20.08 26.57 -29.52
CA ALA A 17 -19.90 25.63 -28.42
C ALA A 17 -19.45 26.35 -27.15
N PRO A 18 -19.86 25.87 -25.94
CA PRO A 18 -19.38 26.45 -24.69
C PRO A 18 -17.86 26.28 -24.55
N PRO A 19 -17.15 27.25 -23.95
CA PRO A 19 -15.70 27.17 -23.79
C PRO A 19 -15.30 26.01 -22.87
N ALA A 20 -14.24 25.31 -23.24
CA ALA A 20 -13.53 24.37 -22.38
C ALA A 20 -12.90 25.15 -21.20
N THR A 21 -13.53 25.02 -20.04
CA THR A 21 -12.97 25.46 -18.77
C THR A 21 -12.05 24.38 -18.22
N LEU A 22 -10.90 24.78 -17.67
CA LEU A 22 -10.05 23.85 -16.91
C LEU A 22 -10.84 23.35 -15.70
N HIS A 23 -11.12 22.05 -15.65
CA HIS A 23 -11.82 21.44 -14.53
C HIS A 23 -10.91 21.49 -13.29
N ARG A 24 -11.19 22.41 -12.37
CA ARG A 24 -10.44 22.53 -11.12
C ARG A 24 -10.76 21.35 -10.21
N TYR A 25 -9.90 20.34 -10.24
CA TYR A 25 -9.99 19.18 -9.37
C TYR A 25 -10.02 19.61 -7.89
N SER A 26 -11.01 19.14 -7.15
CA SER A 26 -11.21 19.48 -5.73
C SER A 26 -11.68 18.26 -4.96
N ILE A 27 -10.91 17.84 -3.96
CA ILE A 27 -11.18 16.63 -3.16
C ILE A 27 -12.56 16.72 -2.47
N ASP A 28 -12.99 17.91 -2.06
CA ASP A 28 -14.28 18.15 -1.39
C ASP A 28 -15.51 17.76 -2.24
N ARG A 29 -15.37 17.75 -3.57
CA ARG A 29 -16.45 17.39 -4.52
C ARG A 29 -16.45 15.91 -4.90
N LEU A 30 -15.47 15.13 -4.45
CA LEU A 30 -15.42 13.70 -4.68
C LEU A 30 -16.45 12.95 -3.82
N ASP A 31 -16.73 11.71 -4.20
CA ASP A 31 -17.48 10.79 -3.36
C ASP A 31 -16.69 10.42 -2.09
N GLU A 32 -17.38 9.82 -1.12
CA GLU A 32 -16.81 9.45 0.18
C GLU A 32 -15.70 8.41 0.06
N PHE A 33 -15.86 7.44 -0.85
CA PHE A 33 -14.85 6.44 -1.18
C PHE A 33 -13.53 7.07 -1.65
N LEU A 34 -13.58 7.97 -2.64
CA LEU A 34 -12.36 8.62 -3.14
C LEU A 34 -11.74 9.52 -2.08
N LYS A 35 -12.54 10.23 -1.27
CA LYS A 35 -12.02 11.03 -0.13
C LYS A 35 -11.25 10.16 0.86
N GLU A 36 -11.79 9.00 1.23
CA GLU A 36 -11.12 8.05 2.11
C GLU A 36 -9.85 7.49 1.43
N ALA A 37 -9.93 7.07 0.17
CA ALA A 37 -8.78 6.58 -0.59
C ALA A 37 -7.64 7.60 -0.68
N TYR A 38 -7.94 8.89 -0.91
CA TYR A 38 -6.93 9.96 -0.90
C TYR A 38 -6.33 10.18 0.51
N SER A 39 -7.15 10.11 1.56
CA SER A 39 -6.69 10.19 2.96
C SER A 39 -5.76 9.03 3.32
N ILE A 40 -6.10 7.80 2.92
CA ILE A 40 -5.26 6.62 3.10
C ILE A 40 -3.95 6.76 2.30
N ASN A 41 -4.02 7.16 1.03
CA ASN A 41 -2.83 7.36 0.19
C ASN A 41 -1.87 8.41 0.76
N ALA A 42 -2.40 9.54 1.26
CA ALA A 42 -1.60 10.56 1.93
C ALA A 42 -0.87 9.99 3.14
N ARG A 43 -1.58 9.26 4.03
CA ARG A 43 -0.97 8.62 5.21
C ARG A 43 0.08 7.55 4.86
N ILE A 44 -0.11 6.78 3.78
CA ILE A 44 0.91 5.84 3.28
C ILE A 44 2.12 6.62 2.76
N ALA A 45 1.92 7.70 2.02
CA ALA A 45 3.01 8.54 1.52
C ALA A 45 3.81 9.20 2.66
N ASP A 46 3.12 9.73 3.68
CA ASP A 46 3.72 10.32 4.88
C ASP A 46 4.57 9.30 5.65
N LEU A 47 4.03 8.10 5.91
CA LEU A 47 4.78 6.99 6.52
C LEU A 47 6.02 6.62 5.68
N THR A 48 5.86 6.52 4.36
CA THR A 48 6.97 6.13 3.48
C THR A 48 8.05 7.21 3.44
N ALA A 49 7.67 8.49 3.46
CA ALA A 49 8.59 9.61 3.54
C ALA A 49 9.32 9.65 4.89
N TYR A 50 8.60 9.43 5.99
CA TYR A 50 9.17 9.31 7.34
C TYR A 50 10.20 8.19 7.45
N LEU A 51 9.85 6.96 7.03
CA LEU A 51 10.77 5.83 7.02
C LEU A 51 12.02 6.09 6.17
N ARG A 52 11.88 6.72 4.99
CA ARG A 52 13.01 7.12 4.14
C ARG A 52 13.90 8.17 4.81
N ALA A 53 13.33 9.15 5.50
CA ALA A 53 14.06 10.20 6.20
C ALA A 53 14.81 9.68 7.44
N VAL A 54 14.22 8.74 8.17
CA VAL A 54 14.80 8.14 9.40
C VAL A 54 15.79 7.02 9.11
N ARG A 55 15.70 6.37 7.94
CA ARG A 55 16.60 5.26 7.54
C ARG A 55 18.11 5.51 7.77
N PRO A 56 18.71 6.67 7.42
CA PRO A 56 20.15 6.87 7.59
C PRO A 56 20.59 6.91 9.07
N SER A 57 19.83 7.58 9.93
CA SER A 57 20.12 7.67 11.37
C SER A 57 19.79 6.36 12.11
N TYR A 58 18.71 5.67 11.71
CA TYR A 58 18.31 4.38 12.26
C TYR A 58 19.34 3.28 11.93
N LEU A 59 19.87 3.28 10.70
CA LEU A 59 20.92 2.35 10.26
C LEU A 59 22.34 2.81 10.62
N SER A 60 22.54 3.87 11.40
CA SER A 60 23.88 4.29 11.82
C SER A 60 24.36 3.46 13.01
N THR A 61 25.46 2.71 12.83
CA THR A 61 26.19 2.01 13.91
C THR A 61 27.32 2.86 14.49
N ALA A 62 27.49 4.10 14.02
CA ALA A 62 28.55 4.98 14.50
C ALA A 62 28.34 5.31 15.99
N PRO A 63 29.33 5.08 16.87
CA PRO A 63 29.24 5.52 18.26
C PRO A 63 29.10 7.04 18.29
N ALA A 64 28.27 7.56 19.20
CA ALA A 64 28.11 9.00 19.37
C ALA A 64 29.49 9.65 19.60
N PRO A 65 29.80 10.79 18.93
CA PRO A 65 31.10 11.42 19.06
C PRO A 65 31.35 11.78 20.53
N ARG A 66 32.38 11.18 21.13
CA ARG A 66 32.84 11.52 22.48
C ARG A 66 33.36 12.95 22.46
N ARG A 67 32.47 13.91 22.75
CA ARG A 67 32.76 15.35 22.75
C ARG A 67 33.99 15.62 23.64
N PRO A 68 35.14 16.04 23.08
CA PRO A 68 36.21 16.52 23.92
C PRO A 68 35.75 17.85 24.51
N GLN A 69 35.65 17.93 25.85
CA GLN A 69 35.35 19.17 26.54
C GLN A 69 36.56 20.11 26.47
N ARG A 70 36.71 20.80 25.33
CA ARG A 70 37.57 21.97 25.21
C ARG A 70 36.71 23.23 25.15
N GLN A 71 36.72 23.96 26.26
CA GLN A 71 36.35 25.38 26.24
C GLN A 71 37.42 26.13 25.44
N ASN A 72 37.05 26.72 24.29
CA ASN A 72 37.38 28.11 23.92
C ASN A 72 36.99 28.42 22.46
N SER A 73 37.06 29.71 22.14
CA SER A 73 36.82 30.39 20.85
C SER A 73 35.39 30.37 20.29
N SER A 74 34.77 31.54 20.47
CA SER A 74 33.75 32.22 19.66
C SER A 74 33.56 31.82 18.20
N ASP A 75 32.32 32.00 17.75
CA ASP A 75 31.86 32.13 16.36
C ASP A 75 32.19 31.00 15.37
N HIS A 76 31.21 30.11 15.16
CA HIS A 76 30.67 29.85 13.81
C HIS A 76 29.23 29.31 13.91
N LYS A 77 28.33 29.78 13.03
CA LYS A 77 26.95 29.26 12.93
C LYS A 77 26.95 27.85 12.32
N SER A 78 26.78 26.83 13.15
CA SER A 78 26.65 25.42 12.73
C SER A 78 25.26 25.10 12.17
N THR A 79 24.98 25.53 10.94
CA THR A 79 23.71 25.24 10.24
C THR A 79 23.67 23.91 9.48
N GLN A 80 24.57 22.94 9.77
CA GLN A 80 24.60 21.63 9.09
C GLN A 80 24.76 20.39 10.02
N ASP A 81 25.12 20.55 11.30
CA ASP A 81 25.33 19.43 12.24
C ASP A 81 24.04 18.72 12.70
N ALA A 82 22.86 19.24 12.34
CA ALA A 82 21.57 18.62 12.66
C ALA A 82 21.31 17.29 11.93
N THR A 83 22.14 16.92 10.95
CA THR A 83 21.92 15.78 10.05
C THR A 83 22.43 14.44 10.59
N GLN A 84 23.29 14.44 11.63
CA GLN A 84 23.76 13.21 12.29
C GLN A 84 23.22 13.11 13.73
N ARG A 85 21.90 13.16 13.87
CA ARG A 85 21.24 12.76 15.12
C ARG A 85 21.36 11.24 15.28
N HIS A 86 22.33 10.80 16.08
CA HIS A 86 22.47 9.39 16.47
C HIS A 86 21.24 8.99 17.29
N LEU A 87 20.45 8.04 16.79
CA LEU A 87 19.31 7.47 17.51
C LEU A 87 19.80 6.43 18.51
N SER A 88 19.33 6.51 19.77
CA SER A 88 19.54 5.45 20.76
C SER A 88 18.78 4.16 20.39
N ASP A 89 19.14 3.03 20.99
CA ASP A 89 18.43 1.77 20.75
C ASP A 89 16.97 1.80 21.28
N THR A 90 16.69 2.65 22.27
CA THR A 90 15.33 2.94 22.74
C THR A 90 14.54 3.83 21.77
N GLU A 91 15.16 4.86 21.18
CA GLU A 91 14.54 5.67 20.13
C GLU A 91 14.23 4.80 18.89
N ARG A 92 15.16 3.93 18.46
CA ARG A 92 14.95 2.96 17.37
C ARG A 92 13.76 2.03 17.65
N ALA A 93 13.67 1.46 18.85
CA ALA A 93 12.53 0.62 19.23
C ALA A 93 11.20 1.39 19.24
N SER A 94 11.20 2.68 19.60
CA SER A 94 9.99 3.50 19.52
C SER A 94 9.55 3.78 18.07
N ILE A 95 10.51 4.03 17.17
CA ILE A 95 10.25 4.18 15.73
C ILE A 95 9.67 2.89 15.13
N ASP A 96 10.22 1.72 15.48
CA ASP A 96 9.72 0.42 15.03
C ASP A 96 8.27 0.18 15.51
N ALA A 97 7.97 0.51 16.77
CA ALA A 97 6.64 0.36 17.36
C ALA A 97 5.62 1.35 16.77
N GLU A 98 6.01 2.61 16.52
CA GLU A 98 5.19 3.62 15.85
C GLU A 98 4.87 3.21 14.41
N ALA A 99 5.90 2.91 13.61
CA ALA A 99 5.75 2.51 12.21
C ALA A 99 4.85 1.27 12.07
N LYS A 100 5.04 0.26 12.95
CA LYS A 100 4.18 -0.94 13.01
C LYS A 100 2.73 -0.60 13.34
N THR A 101 2.51 0.32 14.28
CA THR A 101 1.16 0.77 14.66
C THR A 101 0.47 1.47 13.49
N VAL A 102 1.18 2.35 12.79
CA VAL A 102 0.66 3.04 11.60
C VAL A 102 0.38 2.04 10.46
N LEU A 103 1.26 1.07 10.21
CA LEU A 103 1.04 0.02 9.19
C LEU A 103 -0.21 -0.83 9.48
N ARG A 104 -0.41 -1.28 10.73
CA ARG A 104 -1.63 -2.00 11.12
C ARG A 104 -2.89 -1.14 10.94
N GLN A 105 -2.84 0.15 11.31
CA GLN A 105 -3.95 1.08 11.12
C GLN A 105 -4.27 1.31 9.63
N LEU A 106 -3.23 1.43 8.79
CA LEU A 106 -3.35 1.56 7.34
C LEU A 106 -3.93 0.28 6.71
N HIS A 107 -3.48 -0.91 7.13
CA HIS A 107 -4.07 -2.18 6.70
C HIS A 107 -5.57 -2.21 7.00
N ALA A 108 -5.96 -1.95 8.26
CA ALA A 108 -7.36 -1.91 8.66
C ALA A 108 -8.18 -0.80 7.95
N ALA A 109 -7.56 0.30 7.51
CA ALA A 109 -8.24 1.31 6.69
C ALA A 109 -8.46 0.82 5.24
N VAL A 110 -7.43 0.24 4.61
CA VAL A 110 -7.52 -0.35 3.26
C VAL A 110 -8.50 -1.53 3.22
N GLU A 111 -8.54 -2.34 4.28
CA GLU A 111 -9.48 -3.46 4.40
C GLU A 111 -10.92 -2.97 4.58
N ARG A 112 -11.17 -1.95 5.42
CA ARG A 112 -12.51 -1.37 5.58
C ARG A 112 -13.05 -0.76 4.29
N ILE A 113 -12.26 0.05 3.57
CA ILE A 113 -12.72 0.64 2.30
C ILE A 113 -12.96 -0.44 1.24
N SER A 114 -12.17 -1.52 1.23
CA SER A 114 -12.39 -2.70 0.38
C SER A 114 -13.70 -3.42 0.72
N GLN A 115 -13.96 -3.71 2.00
CA GLN A 115 -15.19 -4.35 2.47
C GLN A 115 -16.43 -3.50 2.19
N THR A 116 -16.36 -2.18 2.40
CA THR A 116 -17.44 -1.24 2.09
C THR A 116 -17.76 -1.22 0.60
N GLU A 117 -16.74 -1.25 -0.27
CA GLU A 117 -16.93 -1.32 -1.71
C GLU A 117 -17.52 -2.68 -2.14
N GLN A 118 -17.06 -3.80 -1.57
CA GLN A 118 -17.62 -5.13 -1.83
C GLN A 118 -19.11 -5.21 -1.47
N ILE A 119 -19.48 -4.73 -0.27
CA ILE A 119 -20.89 -4.63 0.17
C ILE A 119 -21.71 -3.77 -0.80
N ARG A 120 -21.14 -2.67 -1.34
CA ARG A 120 -21.80 -1.84 -2.34
C ARG A 120 -22.01 -2.59 -3.66
N GLN A 121 -21.04 -3.38 -4.12
CA GLN A 121 -21.14 -4.18 -5.34
C GLN A 121 -22.19 -5.29 -5.22
N ASP A 122 -22.19 -6.02 -4.10
CA ASP A 122 -23.20 -7.05 -3.77
C ASP A 122 -24.60 -6.44 -3.66
N THR A 123 -24.71 -5.29 -3.01
CA THR A 123 -25.99 -4.56 -2.89
C THR A 123 -26.48 -4.09 -4.26
N ALA A 124 -25.59 -3.57 -5.12
CA ALA A 124 -25.95 -3.12 -6.47
C ALA A 124 -26.42 -4.28 -7.36
N SER A 125 -25.70 -5.40 -7.37
CA SER A 125 -26.08 -6.59 -8.15
C SER A 125 -27.39 -7.20 -7.66
N HIS A 126 -27.59 -7.31 -6.34
CA HIS A 126 -28.83 -7.82 -5.76
C HIS A 126 -30.03 -6.89 -6.00
N ILE A 127 -29.84 -5.56 -5.97
CA ILE A 127 -30.87 -4.59 -6.35
C ILE A 127 -31.22 -4.70 -7.84
N ALA A 128 -30.24 -4.88 -8.73
CA ALA A 128 -30.48 -5.07 -10.16
C ALA A 128 -31.32 -6.35 -10.42
N LEU A 129 -30.92 -7.48 -9.83
CA LEU A 129 -31.69 -8.74 -9.88
C LEU A 129 -33.11 -8.58 -9.33
N ARG A 130 -33.28 -7.88 -8.21
CA ARG A 130 -34.59 -7.63 -7.61
C ARG A 130 -35.47 -6.73 -8.49
N LYS A 131 -34.93 -5.65 -9.06
CA LYS A 131 -35.65 -4.76 -10.00
C LYS A 131 -36.16 -5.55 -11.21
N ARG A 132 -35.30 -6.39 -11.79
CA ARG A 132 -35.66 -7.28 -12.91
C ARG A 132 -36.79 -8.26 -12.55
N ASN A 133 -36.77 -8.80 -11.34
CA ASN A 133 -37.73 -9.82 -10.90
C ASN A 133 -39.06 -9.24 -10.35
N GLN A 134 -39.11 -7.99 -9.88
CA GLN A 134 -40.35 -7.36 -9.38
C GLN A 134 -41.33 -6.91 -10.49
N GLY A 135 -40.88 -6.84 -11.74
CA GLY A 135 -41.69 -6.38 -12.88
C GLY A 135 -42.64 -7.44 -13.45
N GLY A 136 -43.70 -7.80 -12.72
CA GLY A 136 -44.70 -8.79 -13.18
C GLY A 136 -45.36 -8.47 -14.54
N LEU A 137 -45.50 -7.19 -14.89
CA LEU A 137 -45.90 -6.73 -16.24
C LEU A 137 -44.72 -6.41 -17.16
N GLY A 138 -43.52 -6.16 -16.61
CA GLY A 138 -42.30 -5.87 -17.37
C GLY A 138 -41.76 -7.08 -18.14
N ALA A 139 -41.97 -8.30 -17.62
CA ALA A 139 -41.71 -9.54 -18.36
C ALA A 139 -42.58 -9.65 -19.63
N ILE A 140 -43.86 -9.32 -19.51
CA ILE A 140 -44.83 -9.37 -20.62
C ILE A 140 -44.56 -8.24 -21.63
N GLY A 141 -44.26 -7.03 -21.16
CA GLY A 141 -43.89 -5.90 -22.03
C GLY A 141 -42.62 -6.13 -22.84
N ARG A 142 -41.59 -6.76 -22.24
CA ARG A 142 -40.34 -7.13 -22.93
C ARG A 142 -40.52 -8.25 -23.96
N TRP A 143 -41.39 -9.22 -23.67
CA TRP A 143 -41.80 -10.23 -24.65
C TRP A 143 -42.59 -9.61 -25.81
N ALA A 144 -43.56 -8.73 -25.52
CA ALA A 144 -44.36 -8.03 -26.53
C ALA A 144 -43.54 -7.07 -27.41
N ALA A 145 -42.40 -6.58 -26.92
CA ALA A 145 -41.43 -5.81 -27.70
C ALA A 145 -40.54 -6.67 -28.63
N GLY A 146 -40.75 -7.99 -28.68
CA GLY A 146 -39.97 -8.93 -29.49
C GLY A 146 -38.66 -9.41 -28.84
N GLY A 147 -38.45 -9.13 -27.56
CA GLY A 147 -37.29 -9.58 -26.79
C GLY A 147 -37.54 -10.90 -26.04
N ALA A 148 -36.46 -11.58 -25.66
CA ALA A 148 -36.56 -12.70 -24.72
C ALA A 148 -37.05 -12.23 -23.35
N VAL A 149 -37.73 -13.10 -22.59
CA VAL A 149 -38.19 -12.81 -21.21
C VAL A 149 -37.01 -12.48 -20.27
N THR A 150 -35.78 -12.78 -20.67
CA THR A 150 -34.50 -12.48 -19.99
C THR A 150 -33.69 -11.33 -20.61
N ALA A 151 -34.07 -10.78 -21.78
CA ALA A 151 -33.34 -9.70 -22.44
C ALA A 151 -33.35 -8.41 -21.59
N LYS A 152 -32.18 -7.83 -21.31
CA LYS A 152 -32.07 -6.61 -20.49
C LYS A 152 -32.68 -5.43 -21.25
N SER A 153 -33.14 -4.42 -20.51
CA SER A 153 -33.54 -3.17 -21.16
C SER A 153 -32.30 -2.35 -21.55
N ALA A 154 -32.35 -1.60 -22.65
CA ALA A 154 -31.18 -0.84 -23.12
C ALA A 154 -30.68 0.20 -22.09
N GLU A 155 -31.57 0.75 -21.27
CA GLU A 155 -31.24 1.66 -20.17
C GLU A 155 -30.55 0.93 -19.01
N GLU A 156 -31.00 -0.29 -18.67
CA GLU A 156 -30.39 -1.18 -17.68
C GLU A 156 -29.01 -1.66 -18.12
N GLU A 157 -28.80 -2.00 -19.39
CA GLU A 157 -27.47 -2.36 -19.93
C GLU A 157 -26.49 -1.19 -19.86
N VAL A 158 -26.93 0.03 -20.18
CA VAL A 158 -26.11 1.25 -20.06
C VAL A 158 -25.73 1.51 -18.60
N GLU A 159 -26.66 1.32 -17.66
CA GLU A 159 -26.40 1.57 -16.24
C GLU A 159 -25.52 0.48 -15.60
N GLU A 160 -25.73 -0.80 -15.95
CA GLU A 160 -24.81 -1.89 -15.60
C GLU A 160 -23.39 -1.66 -16.15
N ALA A 161 -23.26 -1.17 -17.39
CA ALA A 161 -21.96 -0.88 -17.99
C ALA A 161 -21.18 0.21 -17.23
N LYS A 162 -21.88 1.30 -16.84
CA LYS A 162 -21.29 2.33 -15.94
C LYS A 162 -20.88 1.73 -14.60
N GLN A 163 -21.74 0.90 -14.01
CA GLN A 163 -21.44 0.26 -12.72
C GLN A 163 -20.22 -0.65 -12.81
N LYS A 164 -20.11 -1.50 -13.85
CA LYS A 164 -18.90 -2.31 -14.11
C LYS A 164 -17.64 -1.45 -14.22
N MET A 165 -17.67 -0.36 -14.98
CA MET A 165 -16.54 0.56 -15.12
C MET A 165 -16.15 1.21 -13.78
N LEU A 166 -17.14 1.63 -12.98
CA LEU A 166 -16.90 2.20 -11.64
C LEU A 166 -16.33 1.16 -10.68
N ASN A 167 -16.83 -0.09 -10.69
CA ASN A 167 -16.33 -1.19 -9.88
C ASN A 167 -14.84 -1.45 -10.22
N ALA A 168 -14.52 -1.65 -11.51
CA ALA A 168 -13.15 -1.88 -11.96
C ALA A 168 -12.19 -0.74 -11.57
N HIS A 169 -12.65 0.51 -11.66
CA HIS A 169 -11.86 1.67 -11.23
C HIS A 169 -11.61 1.70 -9.71
N ARG A 170 -12.65 1.42 -8.90
CA ARG A 170 -12.54 1.41 -7.44
C ARG A 170 -11.69 0.25 -6.93
N GLU A 171 -11.81 -0.92 -7.54
CA GLU A 171 -10.97 -2.08 -7.21
C GLU A 171 -9.49 -1.83 -7.58
N SER A 172 -9.24 -1.22 -8.74
CA SER A 172 -7.89 -0.75 -9.12
C SER A 172 -7.30 0.23 -8.10
N ILE A 173 -8.12 1.09 -7.48
CA ILE A 173 -7.69 2.00 -6.41
C ILE A 173 -7.34 1.22 -5.13
N VAL A 174 -8.17 0.27 -4.71
CA VAL A 174 -7.88 -0.57 -3.53
C VAL A 174 -6.58 -1.34 -3.73
N TRP A 175 -6.39 -1.97 -4.89
CA TRP A 175 -5.16 -2.67 -5.26
C TRP A 175 -3.95 -1.73 -5.26
N PHE A 176 -4.08 -0.50 -5.79
CA PHE A 176 -3.01 0.49 -5.75
C PHE A 176 -2.62 0.87 -4.31
N LEU A 177 -3.59 1.08 -3.42
CA LEU A 177 -3.36 1.38 -2.01
C LEU A 177 -2.67 0.20 -1.29
N GLN A 178 -3.14 -1.03 -1.51
CA GLN A 178 -2.52 -2.25 -1.00
C GLN A 178 -1.06 -2.39 -1.51
N ALA A 179 -0.81 -2.13 -2.79
CA ALA A 179 0.52 -2.21 -3.39
C ALA A 179 1.48 -1.14 -2.82
N LYS A 180 0.97 0.06 -2.52
CA LYS A 180 1.73 1.12 -1.83
C LYS A 180 1.98 0.83 -0.36
N LEU A 181 1.01 0.25 0.34
CA LEU A 181 1.18 -0.22 1.71
C LEU A 181 2.24 -1.33 1.79
N ARG A 182 2.27 -2.24 0.81
CA ARG A 182 3.31 -3.26 0.65
C ARG A 182 4.71 -2.64 0.49
N GLU A 183 4.85 -1.59 -0.34
CA GLU A 183 6.13 -0.85 -0.51
C GLU A 183 6.62 -0.20 0.80
N ALA A 184 5.71 0.37 1.60
CA ALA A 184 6.04 0.91 2.92
C ALA A 184 6.44 -0.20 3.91
N GLY A 185 5.73 -1.33 3.90
CA GLY A 185 6.03 -2.49 4.73
C GLY A 185 7.40 -3.12 4.42
N THR A 186 7.73 -3.32 3.14
CA THR A 186 9.03 -3.90 2.76
C THR A 186 10.20 -2.96 3.11
N LEU A 187 10.00 -1.65 3.02
CA LEU A 187 10.97 -0.67 3.51
C LEU A 187 11.21 -0.80 5.03
N GLN A 188 10.17 -0.94 5.85
CA GLN A 188 10.33 -1.15 7.29
C GLN A 188 11.01 -2.50 7.59
N SER A 189 10.54 -3.58 6.95
CA SER A 189 11.04 -4.94 7.15
C SER A 189 12.54 -5.03 6.86
N THR A 190 12.99 -4.51 5.71
CA THR A 190 14.41 -4.47 5.34
C THR A 190 15.26 -3.62 6.30
N MET A 191 14.71 -2.55 6.87
CA MET A 191 15.42 -1.78 7.91
C MET A 191 15.58 -2.59 9.21
N MET A 192 14.54 -3.28 9.65
CA MET A 192 14.58 -4.15 10.83
C MET A 192 15.51 -5.36 10.65
N GLU A 193 15.46 -6.02 9.50
CA GLU A 193 16.34 -7.14 9.14
C GLU A 193 17.82 -6.73 9.24
N ILE A 194 18.20 -5.61 8.61
CA ILE A 194 19.56 -5.06 8.69
C ILE A 194 19.95 -4.73 10.14
N ARG A 195 19.02 -4.23 10.97
CA ARG A 195 19.27 -3.96 12.40
C ARG A 195 19.53 -5.25 13.17
N ILE A 196 18.64 -6.25 13.05
CA ILE A 196 18.76 -7.55 13.72
C ILE A 196 20.08 -8.21 13.35
N GLN A 197 20.41 -8.27 12.06
CA GLN A 197 21.66 -8.85 11.59
C GLN A 197 22.88 -8.16 12.20
N ARG A 198 22.88 -6.83 12.31
CA ARG A 198 23.97 -6.07 12.94
C ARG A 198 24.07 -6.27 14.45
N GLU A 199 22.97 -6.39 15.19
CA GLU A 199 23.04 -6.71 16.63
C GLU A 199 23.54 -8.16 16.85
N VAL A 200 23.18 -9.09 15.97
CA VAL A 200 23.71 -10.46 15.95
C VAL A 200 25.21 -10.48 15.59
N GLU A 201 25.67 -9.66 14.65
CA GLU A 201 27.10 -9.51 14.32
C GLU A 201 27.88 -8.79 15.43
N LYS A 202 27.28 -7.79 16.08
CA LYS A 202 27.85 -7.06 17.22
C LYS A 202 27.99 -7.94 18.45
N SER A 203 26.96 -8.70 18.82
CA SER A 203 27.05 -9.66 19.94
C SER A 203 28.13 -10.73 19.69
N LYS A 204 28.23 -11.27 18.46
CA LYS A 204 29.35 -12.13 18.05
C LYS A 204 30.71 -11.42 18.19
N SER A 205 30.85 -10.17 17.72
CA SER A 205 32.14 -9.47 17.79
C SER A 205 32.57 -9.11 19.22
N VAL A 206 31.62 -8.82 20.13
CA VAL A 206 31.91 -8.64 21.56
C VAL A 206 32.36 -9.97 22.18
N LEU A 207 31.76 -11.11 21.83
CA LEU A 207 32.21 -12.45 22.27
C LEU A 207 33.64 -12.74 21.79
N TYR A 208 33.93 -12.49 20.50
CA TYR A 208 35.29 -12.66 19.97
C TYR A 208 36.30 -11.72 20.64
N LYS A 209 35.93 -10.46 20.90
CA LYS A 209 36.82 -9.51 21.59
C LYS A 209 37.07 -9.91 23.04
N ALA A 210 36.03 -10.30 23.79
CA ALA A 210 36.16 -10.77 25.16
C ALA A 210 37.04 -12.03 25.24
N LYS A 211 36.83 -13.00 24.35
CA LYS A 211 37.64 -14.22 24.24
C LYS A 211 39.12 -13.93 23.88
N ASN A 212 39.37 -12.99 22.96
CA ASN A 212 40.73 -12.59 22.65
C ASN A 212 41.39 -11.78 23.78
N SER A 213 40.61 -11.00 24.54
CA SER A 213 41.11 -10.25 25.70
C SER A 213 41.52 -11.19 26.85
N SER A 214 40.72 -12.21 27.15
CA SER A 214 41.08 -13.22 28.16
C SER A 214 42.25 -14.10 27.71
N MET A 215 42.36 -14.41 26.41
CA MET A 215 43.51 -15.12 25.85
C MET A 215 44.80 -14.27 25.88
N ALA A 216 44.72 -12.98 25.57
CA ALA A 216 45.86 -12.06 25.68
C ALA A 216 46.29 -11.86 27.15
N TYR A 217 45.34 -11.77 28.09
CA TYR A 217 45.63 -11.69 29.52
C TYR A 217 46.33 -12.95 30.02
N SER A 218 45.81 -14.14 29.67
CA SER A 218 46.44 -15.43 29.94
C SER A 218 47.89 -15.49 29.42
N GLN A 219 48.11 -15.09 28.16
CA GLN A 219 49.44 -15.12 27.55
C GLN A 219 50.41 -14.06 28.13
N SER A 220 49.89 -12.97 28.70
CA SER A 220 50.69 -11.98 29.43
C SER A 220 51.14 -12.45 30.82
N LEU A 221 50.40 -13.36 31.45
CA LEU A 221 50.80 -14.03 32.70
C LEU A 221 51.90 -15.09 32.44
N ASP A 222 51.78 -15.83 31.33
CA ASP A 222 52.76 -16.84 30.93
C ASP A 222 54.13 -16.22 30.60
N THR A 223 54.15 -15.04 29.96
CA THR A 223 55.41 -14.36 29.56
C THR A 223 56.15 -13.68 30.72
N VAL A 224 55.50 -13.45 31.87
CA VAL A 224 56.20 -12.99 33.10
C VAL A 224 56.93 -14.14 33.80
N SER A 225 56.52 -15.40 33.57
CA SER A 225 57.11 -16.58 34.22
C SER A 225 58.42 -17.06 33.58
N ASP A 226 58.79 -16.54 32.41
CA ASP A 226 59.93 -17.03 31.60
C ASP A 226 61.15 -16.07 31.61
N SER A 227 61.19 -15.12 32.56
CA SER A 227 62.29 -14.15 32.73
C SER A 227 62.88 -14.13 34.13
N GLU A 228 63.03 -15.30 34.77
CA GLU A 228 63.87 -15.43 35.96
C GLU A 228 64.68 -16.74 35.97
N ASN A 229 65.84 -16.71 35.31
CA ASN A 229 66.80 -17.82 35.32
C ASN A 229 67.95 -17.52 36.30
N THR A 230 67.62 -17.43 37.60
CA THR A 230 68.63 -17.36 38.67
C THR A 230 68.29 -18.32 39.81
N VAL A 231 69.23 -19.23 40.08
CA VAL A 231 69.17 -20.36 41.01
C VAL A 231 68.85 -19.95 42.46
N ALA A 232 67.83 -20.57 43.08
CA ALA A 232 67.87 -21.06 44.47
C ALA A 232 66.69 -21.98 44.85
N GLN A 233 66.91 -22.79 45.89
CA GLN A 233 66.03 -23.85 46.40
C GLN A 233 64.68 -23.36 46.96
N GLY A 234 63.63 -24.15 46.73
CA GLY A 234 62.72 -24.57 47.80
C GLY A 234 61.77 -23.51 48.38
N GLN A 235 60.89 -22.94 47.55
CA GLN A 235 59.63 -22.35 48.00
C GLN A 235 58.50 -22.77 47.06
N GLU A 236 57.29 -22.92 47.60
CA GLU A 236 56.09 -23.18 46.82
C GLU A 236 55.92 -22.05 45.79
N ARG A 237 55.64 -22.41 44.53
CA ARG A 237 55.40 -21.41 43.49
C ARG A 237 54.12 -20.66 43.84
N GLU A 238 54.26 -19.47 44.43
CA GLU A 238 53.18 -18.49 44.46
C GLU A 238 52.85 -18.11 43.02
N VAL A 239 51.86 -18.81 42.48
CA VAL A 239 51.08 -18.33 41.33
C VAL A 239 50.71 -16.88 41.65
N PRO A 240 50.92 -15.90 40.74
CA PRO A 240 50.54 -14.52 40.99
C PRO A 240 49.04 -14.46 41.32
N GLN A 241 48.71 -14.41 42.60
CA GLN A 241 47.34 -14.39 43.06
C GLN A 241 46.79 -13.03 42.65
N LEU A 242 45.79 -13.06 41.77
CA LEU A 242 45.05 -11.87 41.35
C LEU A 242 44.71 -11.08 42.61
N SER A 243 45.12 -9.81 42.66
CA SER A 243 44.81 -8.97 43.82
C SER A 243 43.29 -9.00 44.04
N GLN A 244 42.86 -9.02 45.29
CA GLN A 244 41.44 -9.26 45.62
C GLN A 244 40.52 -8.26 44.90
N GLU A 245 41.00 -7.02 44.71
CA GLU A 245 40.40 -5.95 43.91
C GLU A 245 40.32 -6.25 42.40
N GLN A 246 41.36 -6.83 41.78
CA GLN A 246 41.32 -7.28 40.38
C GLN A 246 40.35 -8.45 40.19
N MET A 247 40.26 -9.36 41.15
CA MET A 247 39.31 -10.48 41.09
C MET A 247 37.86 -9.98 41.19
N GLU A 248 37.59 -9.01 42.06
CA GLU A 248 36.29 -8.35 42.16
C GLU A 248 35.94 -7.58 40.88
N LEU A 249 36.90 -6.85 40.30
CA LEU A 249 36.72 -6.15 39.02
C LEU A 249 36.40 -7.13 37.88
N PHE A 250 37.13 -8.25 37.75
CA PHE A 250 36.83 -9.28 36.75
C PHE A 250 35.47 -9.95 36.99
N ALA A 251 35.07 -10.17 38.24
CA ALA A 251 33.74 -10.69 38.55
C ALA A 251 32.64 -9.72 38.12
N GLN A 252 32.84 -8.42 38.39
CA GLN A 252 31.93 -7.35 37.98
C GLN A 252 31.85 -7.22 36.44
N GLU A 253 32.98 -7.16 35.74
CA GLU A 253 33.01 -7.09 34.27
C GLU A 253 32.33 -8.31 33.61
N ASN A 254 32.52 -9.52 34.17
CA ASN A 254 31.83 -10.71 33.70
C ASN A 254 30.32 -10.65 33.94
N GLN A 255 29.88 -10.10 35.08
CA GLN A 255 28.46 -9.92 35.39
C GLN A 255 27.80 -8.88 34.47
N ASP A 256 28.46 -7.73 34.25
CA ASP A 256 27.99 -6.68 33.34
C ASP A 256 27.96 -7.17 31.88
N MET A 257 28.96 -7.96 31.47
CA MET A 257 28.99 -8.61 30.16
C MET A 257 27.83 -9.61 29.98
N MET A 258 27.58 -10.47 30.98
CA MET A 258 26.44 -11.40 30.96
C MET A 258 25.10 -10.67 30.88
N LYS A 259 24.95 -9.57 31.63
CA LYS A 259 23.76 -8.71 31.59
C LYS A 259 23.57 -8.08 30.21
N HIS A 260 24.62 -7.50 29.64
CA HIS A 260 24.60 -6.95 28.28
C HIS A 260 24.23 -8.01 27.23
N TYR A 261 24.70 -9.26 27.35
CA TYR A 261 24.28 -10.34 26.47
C TYR A 261 22.80 -10.69 26.62
N GLN A 262 22.29 -10.80 27.84
CA GLN A 262 20.87 -11.06 28.08
C GLN A 262 20.00 -9.95 27.48
N ASP A 263 20.33 -8.69 27.76
CA ASP A 263 19.64 -7.52 27.21
C ASP A 263 19.68 -7.48 25.67
N THR A 264 20.82 -7.85 25.06
CA THR A 264 20.96 -7.92 23.60
C THR A 264 20.13 -9.05 23.00
N LEU A 265 20.11 -10.24 23.63
CA LEU A 265 19.30 -11.38 23.17
C LEU A 265 17.80 -11.09 23.24
N ASP A 266 17.32 -10.43 24.29
CA ASP A 266 15.91 -10.09 24.41
C ASP A 266 15.48 -8.96 23.47
N GLN A 267 16.38 -8.03 23.14
CA GLN A 267 16.17 -7.08 22.03
C GLN A 267 16.07 -7.79 20.68
N VAL A 268 16.99 -8.71 20.37
CA VAL A 268 16.97 -9.49 19.11
C VAL A 268 15.68 -10.30 19.00
N ARG A 269 15.30 -11.07 20.04
CA ARG A 269 14.04 -11.84 20.07
C ARG A 269 12.80 -10.96 19.86
N THR A 270 12.78 -9.78 20.46
CA THR A 270 11.66 -8.83 20.32
C THR A 270 11.57 -8.29 18.89
N ALA A 271 12.72 -7.97 18.28
CA ALA A 271 12.79 -7.51 16.90
C ALA A 271 12.43 -8.62 15.90
N GLU A 272 12.93 -9.85 16.10
CA GLU A 272 12.58 -11.06 15.33
C GLU A 272 11.07 -11.32 15.37
N ARG A 273 10.45 -11.34 16.56
CA ARG A 273 8.99 -11.51 16.70
C ARG A 273 8.21 -10.42 15.97
N SER A 274 8.71 -9.19 15.99
CA SER A 274 8.08 -8.10 15.26
C SER A 274 8.25 -8.23 13.74
N LEU A 275 9.42 -8.70 13.28
CA LEU A 275 9.69 -8.98 11.87
C LEU A 275 8.81 -10.10 11.32
N ILE A 276 8.61 -11.18 12.09
CA ILE A 276 7.70 -12.28 11.75
C ILE A 276 6.28 -11.74 11.54
N GLU A 277 5.72 -10.98 12.48
CA GLU A 277 4.37 -10.43 12.35
C GLU A 277 4.23 -9.47 11.14
N ILE A 278 5.27 -8.66 10.86
CA ILE A 278 5.30 -7.81 9.67
C ILE A 278 5.36 -8.65 8.40
N SER A 279 6.08 -9.77 8.40
CA SER A 279 6.15 -10.72 7.27
C SER A 279 4.83 -11.47 7.05
N GLU A 280 4.10 -11.81 8.12
CA GLU A 280 2.75 -12.39 8.04
C GLU A 280 1.78 -11.41 7.36
N LEU A 281 1.77 -10.15 7.80
CA LEU A 281 0.98 -9.06 7.18
C LEU A 281 1.39 -8.75 5.73
N GLN A 282 2.63 -9.07 5.32
CA GLN A 282 3.13 -8.95 3.95
C GLN A 282 2.92 -10.21 3.09
N SER A 283 2.63 -11.36 3.70
CA SER A 283 2.24 -12.60 3.02
C SER A 283 0.73 -12.60 2.70
N THR A 284 -0.09 -12.16 3.67
CA THR A 284 -1.31 -11.36 3.40
C THR A 284 -0.91 -10.06 2.67
N LEU A 285 -1.83 -9.29 2.09
CA LEU A 285 -1.48 -8.27 1.07
C LEU A 285 -0.85 -8.88 -0.19
N VAL A 286 0.34 -9.51 -0.20
CA VAL A 286 0.90 -10.13 -1.42
C VAL A 286 -0.05 -11.14 -2.03
N THR A 287 -0.58 -12.08 -1.24
CA THR A 287 -1.56 -13.08 -1.71
C THR A 287 -2.82 -12.39 -2.27
N ASN A 288 -3.39 -11.45 -1.51
CA ASN A 288 -4.56 -10.67 -1.93
C ASN A 288 -4.30 -9.88 -3.21
N LEU A 289 -3.10 -9.33 -3.39
CA LEU A 289 -2.69 -8.52 -4.53
C LEU A 289 -2.47 -9.37 -5.79
N THR A 290 -2.05 -10.63 -5.65
CA THR A 290 -2.00 -11.58 -6.77
C THR A 290 -3.41 -12.00 -7.19
N GLU A 291 -4.29 -12.32 -6.24
CA GLU A 291 -5.69 -12.68 -6.50
C GLU A 291 -6.48 -11.52 -7.13
N GLN A 292 -6.37 -10.32 -6.55
CA GLN A 292 -7.01 -9.12 -7.06
C GLN A 292 -6.46 -8.67 -8.42
N ASN A 293 -5.18 -8.90 -8.73
CA ASN A 293 -4.64 -8.50 -10.04
C ASN A 293 -5.32 -9.26 -11.20
N GLU A 294 -5.47 -10.58 -11.07
CA GLU A 294 -6.15 -11.39 -12.08
C GLU A 294 -7.62 -10.97 -12.24
N HIS A 295 -8.32 -10.75 -11.13
CA HIS A 295 -9.72 -10.30 -11.14
C HIS A 295 -9.88 -8.89 -11.73
N ILE A 296 -8.97 -7.95 -11.44
CA ILE A 296 -8.97 -6.60 -12.03
C ILE A 296 -8.72 -6.66 -13.54
N GLU A 297 -7.76 -7.47 -14.01
CA GLU A 297 -7.52 -7.65 -15.45
C GLU A 297 -8.77 -8.19 -16.16
N GLN A 298 -9.44 -9.18 -15.58
CA GLN A 298 -10.72 -9.70 -16.07
C GLN A 298 -11.79 -8.60 -16.09
N LEU A 299 -12.02 -7.87 -14.99
CA LEU A 299 -13.02 -6.79 -14.90
C LEU A 299 -12.76 -5.64 -15.88
N VAL A 300 -11.50 -5.26 -16.10
CA VAL A 300 -11.11 -4.23 -17.05
C VAL A 300 -11.42 -4.69 -18.49
N GLN A 301 -11.04 -5.92 -18.83
CA GLN A 301 -11.38 -6.53 -20.13
C GLN A 301 -12.90 -6.63 -20.33
N ASP A 302 -13.63 -7.06 -19.31
CA ASP A 302 -15.10 -7.13 -19.30
C ASP A 302 -15.75 -5.74 -19.46
N SER A 303 -15.17 -4.71 -18.86
CA SER A 303 -15.63 -3.33 -18.99
C SER A 303 -15.41 -2.78 -20.40
N PHE A 304 -14.31 -3.15 -21.08
CA PHE A 304 -14.09 -2.79 -22.49
C PHE A 304 -15.12 -3.48 -23.40
N PHE A 305 -15.30 -4.79 -23.29
CA PHE A 305 -16.29 -5.50 -24.10
C PHE A 305 -17.73 -5.05 -23.81
N THR A 306 -18.08 -4.80 -22.55
CA THR A 306 -19.41 -4.29 -22.19
C THR A 306 -19.64 -2.90 -22.79
N THR A 307 -18.65 -2.01 -22.72
CA THR A 307 -18.73 -0.66 -23.34
C THR A 307 -18.86 -0.72 -24.86
N GLU A 308 -18.09 -1.59 -25.54
CA GLU A 308 -18.22 -1.77 -27.00
C GLU A 308 -19.61 -2.30 -27.37
N ASN A 309 -20.08 -3.35 -26.68
CA ASN A 309 -21.36 -3.99 -26.95
C ASN A 309 -22.54 -3.03 -26.74
N VAL A 310 -22.54 -2.26 -25.64
CA VAL A 310 -23.56 -1.22 -25.39
C VAL A 310 -23.49 -0.10 -26.43
N GLY A 311 -22.30 0.33 -26.84
CA GLY A 311 -22.13 1.32 -27.90
C GLY A 311 -22.65 0.85 -29.26
N ARG A 312 -22.41 -0.42 -29.61
CA ARG A 312 -22.92 -1.07 -30.83
C ARG A 312 -24.44 -1.26 -30.76
N GLY A 313 -24.96 -1.78 -29.65
CA GLY A 313 -26.38 -1.95 -29.40
C GLY A 313 -27.15 -0.62 -29.51
N ASN A 314 -26.66 0.46 -28.89
CA ASN A 314 -27.30 1.78 -29.00
C ASN A 314 -27.28 2.33 -30.44
N LYS A 315 -26.22 2.07 -31.20
CA LYS A 315 -26.14 2.41 -32.64
C LYS A 315 -27.14 1.60 -33.48
N GLU A 316 -27.38 0.34 -33.13
CA GLU A 316 -28.37 -0.52 -33.78
C GLU A 316 -29.80 -0.12 -33.41
N LEU A 317 -30.08 0.21 -32.15
CA LEU A 317 -31.36 0.77 -31.69
C LEU A 317 -31.68 2.09 -32.41
N LYS A 318 -30.70 2.97 -32.57
CA LYS A 318 -30.88 4.21 -33.35
C LYS A 318 -31.23 3.90 -34.82
N ARG A 319 -30.49 3.01 -35.49
CA ARG A 319 -30.80 2.55 -36.86
C ARG A 319 -32.17 1.88 -36.97
N ALA A 320 -32.60 1.15 -35.94
CA ALA A 320 -33.92 0.52 -35.89
C ALA A 320 -35.05 1.56 -35.70
N SER A 321 -34.82 2.62 -34.92
CA SER A 321 -35.78 3.72 -34.74
C SER A 321 -35.90 4.63 -35.97
N GLU A 322 -34.82 4.83 -36.72
CA GLU A 322 -34.79 5.56 -38.00
C GLU A 322 -35.50 4.79 -39.12
N ARG A 323 -35.59 3.46 -39.02
CA ARG A 323 -36.30 2.62 -40.00
C ARG A 323 -37.81 2.73 -39.79
N THR A 324 -38.51 3.32 -40.77
CA THR A 324 -39.98 3.36 -40.79
C THR A 324 -40.56 1.96 -40.62
N SER A 325 -41.31 1.74 -39.54
CA SER A 325 -41.91 0.43 -39.23
C SER A 325 -42.74 -0.08 -40.40
N GLY A 326 -42.36 -1.24 -40.96
CA GLY A 326 -43.11 -1.89 -42.04
C GLY A 326 -44.55 -2.19 -41.65
N ALA A 327 -44.81 -2.47 -40.37
CA ALA A 327 -46.17 -2.64 -39.84
C ALA A 327 -46.96 -1.33 -39.84
N ARG A 328 -46.33 -0.18 -39.57
CA ARG A 328 -46.99 1.14 -39.66
C ARG A 328 -47.30 1.50 -41.12
N VAL A 329 -46.39 1.19 -42.05
CA VAL A 329 -46.63 1.35 -43.49
C VAL A 329 -47.77 0.45 -43.95
N LEU A 330 -47.77 -0.84 -43.59
CA LEU A 330 -48.82 -1.81 -43.93
C LEU A 330 -50.19 -1.42 -43.33
N PHE A 331 -50.22 -0.91 -42.10
CA PHE A 331 -51.45 -0.41 -41.48
C PHE A 331 -52.02 0.77 -42.27
N HIS A 332 -51.21 1.81 -42.54
CA HIS A 332 -51.67 2.96 -43.31
C HIS A 332 -52.03 2.61 -44.76
N SER A 333 -51.30 1.70 -45.43
CA SER A 333 -51.67 1.26 -46.78
C SER A 333 -52.99 0.49 -46.77
N THR A 334 -53.25 -0.33 -45.75
CA THR A 334 -54.52 -1.06 -45.62
C THR A 334 -55.68 -0.09 -45.35
N CYS A 335 -55.50 0.86 -44.41
CA CYS A 335 -56.51 1.89 -44.15
C CYS A 335 -56.78 2.77 -45.39
N ALA A 336 -55.75 3.16 -46.14
CA ALA A 336 -55.90 3.93 -47.37
C ALA A 336 -56.60 3.13 -48.48
N PHE A 337 -56.30 1.84 -48.62
CA PHE A 337 -56.98 0.95 -49.55
C PHE A 337 -58.45 0.74 -49.19
N CYS A 338 -58.78 0.50 -47.92
CA CYS A 338 -60.17 0.42 -47.45
C CYS A 338 -60.93 1.74 -47.67
N ALA A 339 -60.31 2.89 -47.38
CA ALA A 339 -60.92 4.19 -47.63
C ALA A 339 -61.15 4.45 -49.14
N PHE A 340 -60.21 4.04 -49.99
CA PHE A 340 -60.36 4.12 -51.45
C PHE A 340 -61.53 3.25 -51.95
N LEU A 341 -61.66 2.00 -51.46
CA LEU A 341 -62.79 1.13 -51.83
C LEU A 341 -64.14 1.74 -51.44
N VAL A 342 -64.27 2.31 -50.23
CA VAL A 342 -65.51 2.96 -49.78
C VAL A 342 -65.84 4.21 -50.60
N VAL A 343 -64.85 4.99 -51.04
CA VAL A 343 -65.08 6.15 -51.91
C VAL A 343 -65.44 5.73 -53.33
N TRP A 344 -64.85 4.64 -53.83
CA TRP A 344 -65.15 4.10 -55.16
C TRP A 344 -66.60 3.62 -55.26
N ASP A 345 -67.04 2.81 -54.29
CA ASP A 345 -68.41 2.26 -54.15
C ASP A 345 -69.50 3.34 -53.91
N LEU A 346 -69.09 4.57 -53.60
CA LEU A 346 -69.99 5.71 -53.38
C LEU A 346 -70.11 6.63 -54.61
N ILE A 347 -69.20 6.50 -55.58
CA ILE A 347 -69.13 7.34 -56.80
C ILE A 347 -69.59 6.57 -58.04
N PHE A 348 -69.37 5.26 -58.10
CA PHE A 348 -69.71 4.36 -59.20
C PHE A 348 -70.67 3.26 -58.76
#